data_AF-A0A084SN95-F1
#
_entry.id   AF-A0A084SN95-F1
#
_cell.length_a   1.000
_cell.length_b   1.000
_cell.length_c   1.000
_cell.angle_alpha   90.00
_cell.angle_beta   90.00
_cell.angle_gamma   90.00
#
_symmetry.space_group_name_H-M   'P 1'
#
loop_
_entity.id
_entity.type
_entity.pdbx_description
1 polymer ?
#
loop_
_entity_poly.entity_id
_entity_poly.type
_entity_poly.pdbx_seq_one_letter_code
_entity_poly.pdbx_strand_id
1 'polypeptide(L)'
;MKRLLVLVAAAGAVAGCGPLRSTSNLLDAEVQIQAARTAGAEKLAPYEWTAANLYIRKAREEVGYSDFQAGVDFAEKAARFAAEARTRAMANANAEEAASPSSNP
;
A
#
# COMPACT_ATOMS: atom_id res chain seq x y z
N MET A 1 -37.51 -15.28 -21.61
CA MET A 1 -36.94 -13.91 -21.59
C MET A 1 -36.66 -13.38 -20.19
N LYS A 2 -37.63 -13.35 -19.25
CA LYS A 2 -37.39 -12.92 -17.85
C LYS A 2 -36.24 -13.66 -17.12
N ARG A 3 -36.10 -14.98 -17.33
CA ARG A 3 -34.99 -15.77 -16.76
C ARG A 3 -33.62 -15.41 -17.33
N LEU A 4 -33.56 -15.02 -18.62
CA LEU A 4 -32.32 -14.57 -19.25
C LEU A 4 -31.88 -13.20 -18.69
N LEU A 5 -32.83 -12.30 -18.45
CA LEU A 5 -32.59 -11.00 -17.83
C LEU A 5 -32.02 -11.12 -16.41
N VAL A 6 -32.53 -12.07 -15.62
CA VAL A 6 -32.02 -12.35 -14.27
C VAL A 6 -30.60 -12.91 -14.31
N LEU A 7 -30.30 -13.81 -15.25
CA LEU A 7 -28.95 -14.37 -15.40
C LEU A 7 -27.92 -13.33 -15.90
N VAL A 8 -28.30 -12.45 -16.81
CA VAL A 8 -27.44 -11.36 -17.29
C VAL A 8 -27.20 -10.30 -16.19
N ALA A 9 -28.23 -9.96 -15.41
CA ALA A 9 -28.09 -9.07 -14.26
C ALA A 9 -27.19 -9.68 -13.16
N ALA A 10 -27.31 -10.99 -12.89
CA ALA A 10 -26.45 -11.68 -11.94
C ALA A 10 -24.99 -11.78 -12.42
N ALA A 11 -24.76 -11.99 -13.72
CA ALA A 11 -23.41 -12.04 -14.29
C ALA A 11 -22.69 -10.69 -14.22
N GLY A 12 -23.41 -9.57 -14.39
CA GLY A 12 -22.85 -8.23 -14.24
C GLY A 12 -22.36 -7.90 -12.83
N ALA A 13 -22.99 -8.47 -11.79
CA ALA A 13 -22.61 -8.25 -10.40
C ALA A 13 -21.24 -8.86 -10.05
N VAL A 14 -20.83 -9.95 -10.73
CA VAL A 14 -19.55 -10.62 -10.46
C VAL A 14 -18.38 -9.94 -11.19
N ALA A 15 -18.63 -9.29 -12.32
CA ALA A 15 -17.62 -8.55 -13.08
C ALA A 15 -17.18 -7.23 -12.40
N GLY A 16 -17.97 -6.71 -11.47
CA GLY A 16 -17.66 -5.46 -10.74
C GLY A 16 -16.71 -5.60 -9.55
N CYS A 17 -16.34 -6.82 -9.13
CA CYS A 17 -15.56 -7.02 -7.90
C CYS A 17 -14.05 -6.75 -8.06
N GLY A 18 -13.51 -6.78 -9.28
CA GLY A 18 -12.08 -6.50 -9.55
C GLY A 18 -11.72 -5.02 -9.35
N PRO A 19 -12.37 -4.10 -10.08
CA PRO A 19 -12.07 -2.66 -9.99
C PRO A 19 -12.28 -2.07 -8.60
N LEU A 20 -13.31 -2.52 -7.88
CA LEU A 20 -13.59 -2.03 -6.52
C LEU A 20 -12.49 -2.48 -5.55
N ARG A 21 -12.11 -3.76 -5.59
CA ARG A 21 -11.07 -4.32 -4.72
C ARG A 21 -9.71 -3.70 -5.02
N SER A 22 -9.34 -3.52 -6.27
CA SER A 22 -8.07 -2.87 -6.61
C SER A 22 -8.03 -1.43 -6.10
N THR A 23 -9.13 -0.69 -6.23
CA THR A 23 -9.23 0.68 -5.72
C THR A 23 -9.09 0.75 -4.20
N SER A 24 -9.76 -0.14 -3.45
CA SER A 24 -9.65 -0.15 -1.99
C SER A 24 -8.24 -0.48 -1.50
N ASN A 25 -7.55 -1.42 -2.17
CA ASN A 25 -6.18 -1.79 -1.81
C ASN A 25 -5.18 -0.67 -2.15
N LEU A 26 -5.36 0.05 -3.26
CA LEU A 26 -4.55 1.22 -3.57
C LEU A 26 -4.67 2.29 -2.47
N LEU A 27 -5.90 2.57 -2.02
CA LEU A 27 -6.14 3.54 -0.95
C LEU A 27 -5.51 3.11 0.38
N ASP A 28 -5.64 1.84 0.77
CA ASP A 28 -5.02 1.33 2.00
C ASP A 28 -3.49 1.44 1.95
N ALA A 29 -2.86 1.02 0.85
CA ALA A 29 -1.43 1.14 0.66
C ALA A 29 -0.95 2.59 0.74
N GLU A 30 -1.69 3.54 0.16
CA GLU A 30 -1.37 4.97 0.25
C GLU A 30 -1.46 5.51 1.67
N VAL A 31 -2.47 5.11 2.45
CA VAL A 31 -2.58 5.46 3.87
C VAL A 31 -1.38 4.96 4.64
N GLN A 32 -0.95 3.71 4.42
CA GLN A 32 0.24 3.16 5.08
C GLN A 32 1.52 3.88 4.65
N ILE A 33 1.67 4.23 3.37
CA ILE A 33 2.82 5.00 2.88
C ILE A 33 2.86 6.38 3.53
N GLN A 34 1.72 7.07 3.69
CA GLN A 34 1.71 8.35 4.41
C GLN A 34 2.10 8.17 5.87
N ALA A 35 1.62 7.11 6.54
CA ALA A 35 2.02 6.82 7.91
C ALA A 35 3.53 6.54 8.04
N ALA A 36 4.14 5.84 7.07
CA ALA A 36 5.58 5.65 7.01
C ALA A 36 6.33 6.96 6.78
N ARG A 37 5.81 7.82 5.88
CA ARG A 37 6.37 9.16 5.64
C ARG A 37 6.38 10.01 6.91
N THR A 38 5.27 10.03 7.64
CA THR A 38 5.17 10.78 8.90
C THR A 38 6.15 10.28 9.97
N ALA A 39 6.53 9.00 9.92
CA ALA A 39 7.55 8.42 10.78
C ALA A 39 9.00 8.69 10.30
N GLY A 40 9.19 9.45 9.21
CA GLY A 40 10.53 9.75 8.69
C GLY A 40 11.20 8.59 7.96
N ALA A 41 10.41 7.61 7.47
CA ALA A 41 10.94 6.37 6.89
C ALA A 41 11.85 6.58 5.66
N GLU A 42 11.74 7.70 4.95
CA GLU A 42 12.64 8.03 3.84
C GLU A 42 14.13 8.05 4.27
N LYS A 43 14.42 8.51 5.48
CA LYS A 43 15.77 8.55 6.03
C LYS A 43 16.06 7.36 6.93
N LEU A 44 15.09 7.00 7.76
CA LEU A 44 15.28 6.03 8.83
C LEU A 44 15.02 4.57 8.39
N ALA A 45 14.32 4.34 7.28
CA ALA A 45 14.06 2.99 6.76
C ALA A 45 14.01 3.02 5.21
N PRO A 46 15.10 3.41 4.53
CA PRO A 46 15.08 3.75 3.11
C PRO A 46 14.74 2.54 2.23
N TYR A 47 15.14 1.33 2.61
CA TYR A 47 14.86 0.13 1.82
C TYR A 47 13.36 -0.14 1.72
N GLU A 48 12.69 -0.29 2.86
CA GLU A 48 11.26 -0.58 2.93
C GLU A 48 10.44 0.60 2.38
N TRP A 49 10.88 1.83 2.66
CA TRP A 49 10.29 3.04 2.10
C TRP A 49 10.31 3.03 0.56
N THR A 50 11.47 2.79 -0.04
CA THR A 50 11.61 2.74 -1.50
C THR A 50 10.81 1.57 -2.07
N ALA A 51 10.86 0.39 -1.45
CA ALA A 51 10.07 -0.77 -1.89
C ALA A 51 8.57 -0.46 -1.92
N ALA A 52 8.02 0.12 -0.86
CA ALA A 52 6.61 0.52 -0.80
C ALA A 52 6.22 1.48 -1.92
N ASN A 53 7.04 2.51 -2.17
CA ASN A 53 6.80 3.49 -3.24
C ASN A 53 6.89 2.89 -4.65
N LEU A 54 7.77 1.92 -4.87
CA LEU A 54 7.87 1.21 -6.14
C LEU A 54 6.68 0.29 -6.37
N TYR A 55 6.24 -0.43 -5.34
CA TYR A 55 5.10 -1.34 -5.46
C TYR A 55 3.78 -0.60 -5.66
N ILE A 56 3.53 0.54 -4.99
CA ILE A 56 2.29 1.31 -5.23
C ILE A 56 2.24 1.87 -6.66
N ARG A 57 3.40 2.28 -7.21
CA ARG A 57 3.50 2.69 -8.61
C ARG A 57 3.15 1.54 -9.55
N LYS A 58 3.71 0.35 -9.29
CA LYS A 58 3.43 -0.84 -10.11
C LYS A 58 1.98 -1.28 -10.00
N ALA A 59 1.39 -1.21 -8.80
CA ALA A 59 -0.03 -1.48 -8.59
C ALA A 59 -0.92 -0.59 -9.46
N ARG A 60 -0.64 0.73 -9.49
CA ARG A 60 -1.37 1.69 -10.33
C ARG A 60 -1.21 1.41 -11.82
N GLU A 61 -0.03 0.96 -12.25
CA GLU A 61 0.23 0.55 -13.64
C GLU A 61 -0.66 -0.63 -14.05
N GLU A 62 -0.70 -1.70 -13.25
CA GLU A 62 -1.51 -2.89 -13.56
C GLU A 62 -3.02 -2.60 -13.55
N VAL A 63 -3.48 -1.80 -12.58
CA VAL A 63 -4.89 -1.33 -12.57
C VAL A 63 -5.20 -0.51 -13.82
N GLY A 64 -4.25 0.30 -14.29
CA GLY A 64 -4.37 1.03 -15.56
C GLY A 64 -4.50 0.10 -16.78
N TYR A 65 -3.87 -1.07 -16.75
CA TYR A 65 -4.03 -2.13 -17.75
C TYR A 65 -5.26 -3.03 -17.53
N SER A 66 -6.11 -2.71 -16.56
CA SER A 66 -7.24 -3.55 -16.14
C SER A 66 -6.83 -4.94 -15.63
N ASP A 67 -5.55 -5.15 -15.31
CA ASP A 67 -5.08 -6.33 -14.57
C ASP A 67 -5.29 -6.10 -13.06
N PHE A 68 -6.55 -6.19 -12.65
CA PHE A 68 -6.95 -5.84 -11.29
C PHE A 68 -6.35 -6.79 -10.24
N GLN A 69 -6.13 -8.06 -10.58
CA GLN A 69 -5.55 -9.00 -9.62
C GLN A 69 -4.07 -8.70 -9.39
N ALA A 70 -3.28 -8.47 -10.45
CA ALA A 70 -1.90 -8.04 -10.29
C ALA A 70 -1.81 -6.69 -9.54
N GLY A 71 -2.73 -5.77 -9.85
CA GLY A 71 -2.87 -4.50 -9.12
C GLY A 71 -3.08 -4.67 -7.62
N VAL A 72 -3.97 -5.58 -7.21
CA VAL A 72 -4.21 -5.93 -5.80
C VAL A 72 -2.95 -6.52 -5.17
N ASP A 73 -2.32 -7.51 -5.81
CA ASP A 73 -1.13 -8.19 -5.27
C ASP A 73 0.04 -7.21 -5.04
N PHE A 74 0.22 -6.23 -5.93
CA PHE A 74 1.23 -5.18 -5.74
C PHE A 74 0.83 -4.15 -4.68
N ALA A 75 -0.44 -3.79 -4.58
CA ALA A 75 -0.92 -2.88 -3.54
C ALA A 75 -0.74 -3.48 -2.14
N GLU A 76 -1.03 -4.78 -1.95
CA GLU A 76 -0.79 -5.49 -0.69
C GLU A 76 0.70 -5.52 -0.32
N LYS A 77 1.59 -5.75 -1.31
CA LYS A 77 3.05 -5.63 -1.10
C LYS A 77 3.44 -4.22 -0.66
N ALA A 78 2.88 -3.19 -1.31
CA ALA A 78 3.14 -1.80 -0.95
C ALA A 78 2.72 -1.49 0.49
N ALA A 79 1.51 -1.91 0.88
CA ALA A 79 1.00 -1.74 2.24
C ALA A 79 1.89 -2.43 3.28
N ARG A 80 2.31 -3.68 3.02
CA ARG A 80 3.22 -4.43 3.90
C ARG A 80 4.56 -3.72 4.07
N PHE A 81 5.23 -3.36 2.97
CA PHE A 81 6.51 -2.64 3.05
C PHE A 81 6.36 -1.27 3.72
N ALA A 82 5.25 -0.56 3.53
CA ALA A 82 5.01 0.69 4.22
C ALA A 82 4.85 0.50 5.75
N ALA A 83 4.16 -0.54 6.19
CA ALA A 83 4.06 -0.87 7.61
C ALA A 83 5.42 -1.26 8.22
N GLU A 84 6.24 -2.03 7.50
CA GLU A 84 7.61 -2.35 7.89
C GLU A 84 8.48 -1.09 7.95
N ALA A 85 8.38 -0.21 6.95
CA ALA A 85 9.11 1.05 6.88
C ALA A 85 8.78 1.95 8.08
N ARG A 86 7.50 2.09 8.42
CA ARG A 86 7.06 2.82 9.62
C ARG A 86 7.68 2.24 10.89
N THR A 87 7.58 0.92 11.06
CA THR A 87 8.06 0.23 12.26
C THR A 87 9.56 0.40 12.45
N ARG A 88 10.33 0.21 11.37
CA ARG A 88 11.78 0.40 11.38
C ARG A 88 12.18 1.84 11.59
N ALA A 89 11.46 2.78 10.98
CA ALA A 89 11.73 4.20 11.16
C ALA A 89 11.59 4.61 12.62
N MET A 90 10.51 4.18 13.29
CA MET A 90 10.32 4.44 14.72
C MET A 90 11.41 3.79 15.59
N ALA A 91 11.80 2.54 15.28
CA ALA A 91 12.87 1.87 16.01
C ALA A 91 14.22 2.58 15.87
N ASN A 92 14.56 3.01 14.64
CA ASN A 92 15.81 3.70 14.36
C ASN A 92 15.85 5.11 14.95
N ALA A 93 14.72 5.85 14.95
CA ALA A 93 14.62 7.14 15.63
C ALA A 93 14.93 7.02 17.13
N ASN A 94 14.34 6.02 17.80
CA ASN A 94 14.58 5.76 19.21
C ASN A 94 16.05 5.39 19.49
N ALA A 95 16.67 4.64 18.58
CA ALA A 95 18.08 4.26 18.69
C ALA A 95 19.02 5.47 18.50
N GLU A 96 18.72 6.38 17.57
CA GLU A 96 19.47 7.63 17.37
C GLU A 96 19.38 8.56 18.58
N GLU A 97 18.19 8.68 19.18
CA GLU A 97 17.99 9.47 20.40
C GLU A 97 18.77 8.89 21.59
N ALA A 98 18.77 7.55 21.75
CA ALA A 98 19.55 6.88 22.79
C ALA A 98 21.08 6.98 22.58
N ALA A 99 21.54 7.11 21.34
CA ALA A 99 22.96 7.22 21.00
C ALA A 99 23.49 8.66 21.07
N SER A 100 22.61 9.67 21.15
CA SER A 100 23.00 11.07 21.23
C SER A 100 23.57 11.38 22.63
N PRO A 101 24.86 11.76 22.77
CA PRO A 101 25.46 12.04 24.07
C PRO A 101 24.75 13.24 24.71
N SER A 102 24.36 13.12 25.99
CA SER A 102 23.57 14.12 26.70
C SER A 102 24.15 15.54 26.52
N SER A 103 23.48 16.37 25.74
CA SER A 103 23.70 17.82 25.76
C SER A 103 22.97 18.40 26.98
N ASN A 104 23.45 18.06 28.18
CA ASN A 104 23.09 18.79 29.39
C ASN A 104 24.25 19.77 29.70
N PRO A 105 24.04 21.10 29.62
CA PRO A 105 24.98 22.08 30.15
C PRO A 105 25.05 22.03 31.69
#